data_AF-A0A934E146-F1
#
_entry.id   AF-A0A934E146-F1
#
_cell.length_a   1.000
_cell.length_b   1.000
_cell.length_c   1.000
_cell.angle_alpha   90.00
_cell.angle_beta   90.00
_cell.angle_gamma   90.00
#
_symmetry.space_group_name_H-M   'P 1'
#
loop_
_entity.id
_entity.type
_entity.pdbx_description
1 polymer ?
#
loop_
_entity_poly.entity_id
_entity_poly.type
_entity_poly.pdbx_seq_one_letter_code
_entity_poly.pdbx_strand_id
1 'polypeptide(L)'
;MSAKQLGLAALPATMKELLEDWPRSLEVAARVQHVFLERGQGAIVDEGSSRALAPVPHPGSCRDGYAFRQHVATARRNRGVEMIPEFDQFPVFYFTNHRGIVGEGEVAVEADHLQQLDFELEAAIVIGREGRNIEAGDADGYIAGYTV
;
A
#
# COMPACT_ATOMS: atom_id res chain seq x y z
N MET A 1 3.33 28.86 -6.34
CA MET A 1 4.26 28.64 -7.48
C MET A 1 4.17 27.18 -7.90
N SER A 2 4.22 26.86 -9.20
CA SER A 2 4.19 25.48 -9.70
C SER A 2 5.61 24.88 -9.76
N ALA A 3 5.73 23.55 -9.75
CA ALA A 3 7.01 22.84 -9.89
C ALA A 3 7.83 23.31 -11.11
N LYS A 4 7.13 23.64 -12.21
CA LYS A 4 7.73 24.18 -13.44
C LYS A 4 8.41 25.54 -13.24
N GLN A 5 7.88 26.39 -12.36
CA GLN A 5 8.49 27.68 -12.01
C GLN A 5 9.77 27.53 -11.17
N LEU A 6 9.96 26.36 -10.54
CA LEU A 6 11.15 26.01 -9.76
C LEU A 6 12.18 25.22 -10.60
N GLY A 7 11.96 25.06 -11.91
CA GLY A 7 12.79 24.24 -12.79
C GLY A 7 12.72 22.74 -12.49
N LEU A 8 11.68 22.31 -11.77
CA LEU A 8 11.43 20.91 -11.43
C LEU A 8 10.45 20.29 -12.44
N ALA A 9 10.63 19.00 -12.71
CA ALA A 9 9.61 18.23 -13.40
C ALA A 9 8.31 18.23 -12.57
N ALA A 10 7.17 18.29 -13.24
CA ALA A 10 5.90 18.13 -12.56
C ALA A 10 5.80 16.71 -11.98
N LEU A 11 5.31 16.61 -10.75
CA LEU A 11 4.91 15.31 -10.21
C LEU A 11 3.67 14.80 -10.95
N PRO A 12 3.50 13.48 -11.07
CA PRO A 12 2.30 12.90 -11.65
C PRO A 12 1.04 13.30 -10.87
N ALA A 13 -0.11 13.25 -11.55
CA ALA A 13 -1.38 13.66 -10.96
C ALA A 13 -2.04 12.55 -10.14
N THR A 14 -1.61 11.29 -10.32
CA THR A 14 -2.17 10.14 -9.62
C THR A 14 -1.07 9.23 -9.06
N MET A 15 -1.40 8.46 -8.01
CA MET A 15 -0.46 7.47 -7.46
C MET A 15 -0.08 6.40 -8.49
N LYS A 16 -1.00 6.04 -9.40
CA LYS A 16 -0.73 5.07 -10.47
C LYS A 16 0.42 5.55 -11.36
N GLU A 17 0.33 6.76 -11.89
CA GLU A 17 1.38 7.35 -12.75
C GLU A 17 2.71 7.51 -11.99
N LEU A 18 2.64 7.80 -10.69
CA LEU A 18 3.81 7.90 -9.83
C LEU A 18 4.52 6.55 -9.61
N LEU A 19 3.75 5.46 -9.52
CA LEU A 19 4.29 4.10 -9.38
C LEU A 19 4.75 3.47 -10.71
N GLU A 20 4.24 3.93 -11.86
CA GLU A 20 4.64 3.42 -13.18
C GLU A 20 6.14 3.63 -13.48
N ASP A 21 6.71 4.75 -13.02
CA ASP A 21 8.16 5.02 -13.05
C ASP A 21 8.61 5.48 -11.67
N TRP A 22 8.52 4.56 -10.71
CA TRP A 22 8.82 4.83 -9.30
C TRP A 22 10.24 5.39 -9.07
N PRO A 23 11.33 4.83 -9.64
CA PRO A 23 12.68 5.35 -9.39
C PRO A 23 12.83 6.82 -9.78
N ARG A 24 12.32 7.19 -10.96
CA ARG A 24 12.35 8.58 -11.43
C ARG A 24 11.43 9.47 -10.61
N SER A 25 10.22 8.99 -10.30
CA SER A 25 9.24 9.76 -9.55
C SER A 25 9.71 10.05 -8.13
N LEU A 26 10.41 9.10 -7.50
CA LEU A 26 11.04 9.27 -6.19
C LEU A 26 12.15 10.34 -6.23
N GLU A 27 12.99 10.34 -7.27
CA GLU A 27 14.02 11.38 -7.45
C GLU A 27 13.39 12.78 -7.57
N VAL A 28 12.33 12.91 -8.38
CA VAL A 28 11.61 14.18 -8.54
C VAL A 28 10.94 14.59 -7.22
N ALA A 29 10.27 13.66 -6.54
CA ALA A 29 9.61 13.92 -5.26
C ALA A 29 10.61 14.39 -4.19
N ALA A 30 11.76 13.75 -4.08
CA ALA A 30 12.82 14.14 -3.15
C ALA A 30 13.33 15.56 -3.45
N ARG A 31 13.47 15.95 -4.72
CA ARG A 31 13.85 17.31 -5.11
C ARG A 31 12.77 18.35 -4.78
N VAL A 32 11.50 18.03 -5.00
CA VAL A 32 10.37 18.90 -4.61
C VAL A 32 10.37 19.09 -3.09
N GLN A 33 10.49 18.00 -2.32
CA GLN A 33 10.54 18.04 -0.87
C GLN A 33 11.70 18.89 -0.36
N HIS A 34 12.90 18.71 -0.92
CA HIS A 34 14.06 19.52 -0.56
C HIS A 34 13.84 21.02 -0.80
N VAL A 35 13.29 21.41 -1.96
CA VAL A 35 12.97 22.82 -2.24
C VAL A 35 11.92 23.37 -1.29
N PHE A 36 10.91 22.57 -0.95
CA PHE A 36 9.88 22.97 0.02
C PHE A 36 10.49 23.21 1.42
N LEU A 37 11.26 22.25 1.94
CA LEU A 37 11.83 22.33 3.28
C LEU A 37 12.89 23.42 3.42
N GLU A 38 13.79 23.56 2.45
CA GLU A 38 14.91 24.50 2.55
C GLU A 38 14.53 25.94 2.17
N ARG A 39 13.59 26.11 1.23
CA ARG A 39 13.26 27.44 0.68
C ARG A 39 11.90 27.97 1.14
N GLY A 40 11.10 27.16 1.84
CA GLY A 40 9.72 27.49 2.18
C GLY A 40 8.83 27.73 0.95
N GLN A 41 9.24 27.23 -0.22
CA GLN A 41 8.56 27.46 -1.48
C GLN A 41 7.58 26.33 -1.76
N GLY A 42 6.31 26.54 -1.41
CA GLY A 42 5.20 25.63 -1.72
C GLY A 42 3.87 26.16 -1.20
N ALA A 43 2.81 25.39 -1.42
CA ALA A 43 1.52 25.65 -0.79
C ALA A 43 1.38 24.71 0.40
N ILE A 44 1.05 25.26 1.57
CA ILE A 44 0.58 24.48 2.71
C ILE A 44 -0.92 24.39 2.56
N VAL A 45 -1.43 23.17 2.57
CA VAL A 45 -2.86 22.89 2.52
C VAL A 45 -3.30 22.54 3.93
N ASP A 46 -4.41 23.11 4.38
CA ASP A 46 -5.01 22.74 5.65
C ASP A 46 -5.50 21.30 5.56
N GLU A 47 -5.17 20.47 6.56
CA GLU A 47 -5.51 19.05 6.57
C GLU A 47 -7.01 18.82 6.38
N GLY A 48 -7.85 19.60 7.07
CA GLY A 48 -9.31 19.51 7.00
C GLY A 48 -9.92 20.07 5.71
N SER A 49 -9.13 20.75 4.88
CA SER A 49 -9.55 21.21 3.55
C SER A 49 -9.38 20.16 2.46
N SER A 50 -8.89 18.97 2.82
CA SER A 50 -8.64 17.86 1.91
C SER A 50 -9.25 16.56 2.43
N ARG A 51 -9.45 15.60 1.53
CA ARG A 51 -9.87 14.25 1.89
C ARG A 51 -8.76 13.29 1.49
N ALA A 52 -8.20 12.56 2.46
CA ALA A 52 -7.25 11.51 2.15
C ALA A 52 -7.95 10.36 1.42
N LEU A 53 -7.23 9.73 0.49
CA LEU A 53 -7.63 8.50 -0.16
C LEU A 53 -6.71 7.38 0.37
N ALA A 54 -7.04 6.12 0.05
CA ALA A 54 -6.07 5.04 0.25
C ALA A 54 -4.76 5.40 -0.47
N PRO A 55 -3.57 5.09 0.10
CA PRO A 55 -2.30 5.45 -0.50
C PRO A 55 -2.17 5.01 -1.96
N VAL A 56 -2.69 3.82 -2.30
CA VAL A 56 -2.89 3.36 -3.68
C VAL A 56 -4.40 3.14 -3.91
N PRO A 57 -5.14 4.12 -4.46
CA PRO A 57 -6.60 4.03 -4.56
C PRO A 57 -7.11 2.94 -5.50
N HIS A 58 -6.33 2.62 -6.55
CA HIS A 58 -6.73 1.69 -7.61
C HIS A 58 -5.56 0.77 -7.98
N PRO A 59 -5.12 -0.12 -7.07
CA PRO A 59 -4.01 -1.02 -7.36
C PRO A 59 -4.44 -2.04 -8.42
N GLY A 60 -3.52 -2.45 -9.30
CA GLY A 60 -3.81 -3.43 -10.34
C GLY A 60 -4.00 -4.87 -9.81
N SER A 61 -3.58 -5.13 -8.57
CA SER A 61 -3.72 -6.41 -7.87
C SER A 61 -3.53 -6.18 -6.37
N CYS A 62 -4.14 -7.02 -5.54
CA CYS A 62 -3.91 -7.08 -4.10
C CYS A 62 -3.75 -8.55 -3.70
N ARG A 63 -2.69 -8.85 -2.95
CA ARG A 63 -2.36 -10.19 -2.48
C ARG A 63 -2.27 -10.15 -0.97
N ASP A 64 -3.20 -10.84 -0.33
CA ASP A 64 -3.24 -10.93 1.12
C ASP A 64 -2.53 -12.22 1.56
N GLY A 65 -1.55 -12.04 2.44
CA GLY A 65 -0.58 -13.06 2.84
C GLY A 65 -0.83 -13.57 4.25
N TYR A 66 -0.83 -14.89 4.39
CA TYR A 66 -0.90 -15.58 5.67
C TYR A 66 0.49 -15.63 6.33
N ALA A 67 1.03 -14.47 6.71
CA ALA A 67 2.41 -14.36 7.19
C ALA A 67 2.57 -14.64 8.69
N PHE A 68 1.51 -14.49 9.49
CA PHE A 68 1.58 -14.58 10.95
C PHE A 68 1.12 -15.95 11.47
N ARG A 69 2.08 -16.85 11.74
CA ARG A 69 1.83 -18.23 12.18
C ARG A 69 0.86 -18.34 13.36
N GLN A 70 0.99 -17.46 14.35
CA GLN A 70 0.13 -17.47 15.55
C GLN A 70 -1.33 -17.20 15.22
N HIS A 71 -1.61 -16.23 14.34
CA HIS A 71 -2.97 -15.92 13.87
C HIS A 71 -3.58 -17.16 13.19
N VAL A 72 -2.85 -17.77 12.25
CA VAL A 72 -3.32 -18.94 11.50
C VAL A 72 -3.55 -20.15 12.41
N ALA A 73 -2.61 -20.42 13.33
CA ALA A 73 -2.75 -21.51 14.30
C ALA A 73 -3.96 -21.33 15.22
N THR A 74 -4.26 -20.10 15.62
CA THR A 74 -5.43 -19.78 16.46
C THR A 74 -6.72 -20.02 15.69
N ALA A 75 -6.85 -19.50 14.46
CA ALA A 75 -8.01 -19.73 13.60
C ALA A 75 -8.24 -21.21 13.27
N ARG A 76 -7.16 -21.99 13.12
CA ARG A 76 -7.23 -23.44 12.88
C ARG A 76 -7.67 -24.22 14.12
N ARG A 77 -7.13 -23.89 15.30
CA ARG A 77 -7.55 -24.46 16.58
C ARG A 77 -9.03 -24.23 16.84
N ASN A 78 -9.55 -23.04 16.54
CA ASN A 78 -10.97 -22.72 16.69
C ASN A 78 -11.88 -23.58 15.78
N ARG A 79 -11.33 -24.13 14.69
CA ARG A 79 -11.99 -25.07 13.78
C ARG A 79 -11.73 -26.54 14.14
N GLY A 80 -11.00 -26.82 15.22
CA GLY A 80 -10.65 -28.18 15.64
C GLY A 80 -9.64 -28.89 14.73
N VAL A 81 -8.84 -28.13 13.97
CA VAL A 81 -7.85 -28.69 13.04
C VAL A 81 -6.43 -28.27 13.38
N GLU A 82 -5.49 -29.18 13.18
CA GLU A 82 -4.05 -28.94 13.39
C GLU A 82 -3.45 -28.01 12.35
N MET A 83 -2.30 -27.42 12.66
CA MET A 83 -1.49 -26.68 11.69
C MET A 83 -1.03 -27.57 10.55
N ILE A 84 -1.05 -27.02 9.33
CA ILE A 84 -0.55 -27.70 8.14
C ILE A 84 0.96 -27.47 7.99
N PRO A 85 1.77 -28.51 7.68
CA PRO A 85 3.20 -28.35 7.45
C PRO A 85 3.55 -27.39 6.32
N GLU A 86 2.69 -27.27 5.31
CA GLU A 86 2.89 -26.43 4.12
C GLU A 86 3.02 -24.95 4.47
N PHE A 87 2.43 -24.51 5.58
CA PHE A 87 2.58 -23.12 6.07
C PHE A 87 4.05 -22.75 6.25
N ASP A 88 4.86 -23.69 6.73
CA ASP A 88 6.28 -23.47 7.01
C ASP A 88 7.17 -23.77 5.76
N GLN A 89 6.58 -24.15 4.62
CA GLN A 89 7.30 -24.48 3.37
C GLN A 89 7.33 -23.33 2.35
N PHE A 90 6.26 -22.54 2.25
CA PHE A 90 6.16 -21.41 1.34
C PHE A 90 5.17 -20.35 1.84
N PRO A 91 5.33 -19.08 1.44
CA PRO A 91 4.39 -18.02 1.84
C PRO A 91 3.03 -18.25 1.16
N VAL A 92 2.03 -18.55 1.98
CA VAL A 92 0.65 -18.70 1.52
C VAL A 92 0.03 -17.33 1.34
N PHE A 93 -0.64 -17.10 0.22
CA PHE A 93 -1.41 -15.87 -0.04
C PHE A 93 -2.59 -16.18 -0.95
N TYR A 94 -3.54 -15.25 -1.04
CA TYR A 94 -4.63 -15.30 -2.01
C TYR A 94 -4.80 -13.95 -2.70
N PHE A 95 -5.43 -13.97 -3.88
CA PHE A 95 -5.82 -12.73 -4.56
C PHE A 95 -7.12 -12.22 -3.94
N THR A 96 -7.08 -11.00 -3.40
CA THR A 96 -8.27 -10.33 -2.87
C THR A 96 -8.82 -9.32 -3.88
N ASN A 97 -10.02 -8.81 -3.62
CA ASN A 97 -10.67 -7.82 -4.46
C ASN A 97 -9.97 -6.46 -4.33
N HIS A 98 -8.98 -6.20 -5.16
CA HIS A 98 -8.27 -4.92 -5.24
C HIS A 98 -9.18 -3.71 -5.53
N ARG A 99 -10.39 -3.92 -6.06
CA ARG A 99 -11.37 -2.84 -6.29
C ARG A 99 -12.14 -2.45 -5.03
N GLY A 100 -12.02 -3.23 -3.96
CA GLY A 100 -12.65 -2.96 -2.66
C GLY A 100 -11.79 -2.12 -1.72
N ILE A 101 -10.58 -1.72 -2.12
CA ILE A 101 -9.71 -0.88 -1.32
C ILE A 101 -10.30 0.51 -1.22
N VAL A 102 -10.44 0.99 0.02
CA VAL A 102 -10.95 2.31 0.36
C VAL A 102 -9.98 3.00 1.32
N GLY A 103 -10.00 4.33 1.33
CA GLY A 103 -9.21 5.11 2.28
C GLY A 103 -9.82 5.13 3.67
N GLU A 104 -9.28 5.98 4.53
CA GLU A 104 -9.86 6.27 5.83
C GLU A 104 -11.31 6.79 5.74
N GLY A 105 -12.05 6.57 6.83
CA GLY A 105 -13.42 7.08 6.99
C GLY A 105 -14.48 5.98 6.95
N GLU A 106 -15.66 6.34 6.44
CA GLU A 106 -16.83 5.46 6.45
C GLU A 106 -16.74 4.38 5.36
N VAL A 107 -16.99 3.13 5.77
CA VAL A 107 -17.08 1.98 4.87
C VAL A 107 -18.55 1.56 4.75
N ALA A 108 -19.06 1.52 3.53
CA ALA A 108 -20.41 1.05 3.28
C ALA A 108 -20.47 -0.48 3.42
N VAL A 109 -21.36 -0.96 4.29
CA VAL A 109 -21.62 -2.39 4.50
C VAL A 109 -23.12 -2.65 4.52
N GLU A 110 -23.51 -3.86 4.11
CA GLU A 110 -24.89 -4.33 4.17
C GLU A 110 -25.23 -4.83 5.58
N ALA A 111 -26.53 -4.87 5.90
CA ALA A 111 -26.99 -5.25 7.25
C ALA A 111 -26.49 -6.63 7.70
N ASP A 112 -26.42 -7.61 6.79
CA ASP A 112 -25.95 -8.96 7.11
C ASP A 112 -24.44 -9.02 7.40
N HIS A 113 -23.64 -8.11 6.83
CA HIS A 113 -22.20 -8.06 7.12
C HIS A 113 -21.95 -7.74 8.60
N LEU A 114 -22.84 -7.00 9.25
CA LEU A 114 -22.68 -6.58 10.65
C LEU A 114 -22.82 -7.72 11.67
N GLN A 115 -23.32 -8.89 11.27
CA GLN A 115 -23.52 -10.02 12.20
C GLN A 115 -22.18 -10.59 12.73
N GLN A 116 -21.15 -10.60 11.88
CA GLN A 116 -19.81 -11.10 12.20
C GLN A 116 -18.74 -10.22 11.54
N LEU A 117 -18.97 -8.90 11.55
CA LEU A 117 -17.97 -7.95 11.08
C LEU A 117 -16.76 -7.98 12.02
N ASP A 118 -15.58 -8.16 11.45
CA ASP A 118 -14.31 -8.18 12.17
C ASP A 118 -13.28 -7.32 11.42
N PHE A 119 -12.19 -6.99 12.11
CA PHE A 119 -11.07 -6.24 11.56
C PHE A 119 -9.80 -7.09 11.61
N GLU A 120 -9.02 -7.04 10.53
CA GLU A 120 -7.68 -7.63 10.50
C GLU A 120 -6.65 -6.50 10.54
N LEU A 121 -5.72 -6.58 11.49
CA LEU A 121 -4.56 -5.69 11.54
C LEU A 121 -3.48 -6.28 10.64
N GLU A 122 -3.12 -5.53 9.60
CA GLU A 122 -2.13 -5.94 8.62
C GLU A 122 -1.07 -4.86 8.38
N ALA A 123 -0.02 -5.25 7.68
CA ALA A 123 0.92 -4.33 7.07
C ALA A 123 1.09 -4.74 5.60
N ALA A 124 1.01 -3.76 4.70
CA ALA A 124 1.11 -3.98 3.28
C ALA A 124 2.36 -3.30 2.70
N ILE A 125 2.92 -3.93 1.68
CA ILE A 125 3.96 -3.35 0.84
C ILE A 125 3.34 -2.87 -0.47
N VAL A 126 3.80 -1.72 -0.96
CA VAL A 126 3.48 -1.22 -2.29
C VAL A 126 4.64 -1.59 -3.21
N ILE A 127 4.34 -2.29 -4.32
CA ILE A 127 5.36 -2.65 -5.31
C ILE A 127 5.53 -1.48 -6.30
N GLY A 128 6.77 -1.02 -6.45
CA GLY A 128 7.13 0.11 -7.34
C GLY A 128 7.86 -0.29 -8.61
N ARG A 129 8.19 -1.56 -8.78
CA ARG A 129 8.98 -2.03 -9.93
C ARG A 129 8.42 -3.32 -10.47
N GLU A 130 8.34 -3.42 -11.80
CA GLU A 130 7.99 -4.66 -12.47
C GLU A 130 9.12 -5.70 -12.34
N GLY A 131 8.74 -6.95 -12.12
CA GLY A 131 9.69 -8.03 -11.91
C GLY A 131 9.07 -9.40 -12.11
N ARG A 132 9.92 -10.41 -12.35
CA ARG A 132 9.52 -11.82 -12.43
C ARG A 132 10.63 -12.69 -11.84
N ASN A 133 10.24 -13.65 -11.00
CA ASN A 133 11.18 -14.57 -10.32
C ASN A 133 12.32 -13.82 -9.61
N ILE A 134 11.95 -12.78 -8.84
CA ILE A 134 12.91 -11.96 -8.10
C ILE A 134 13.53 -12.79 -6.98
N GLU A 135 14.85 -12.74 -6.85
CA GLU A 135 15.55 -13.39 -5.75
C GLU A 135 15.16 -12.72 -4.44
N ALA A 136 15.02 -13.50 -3.37
CA ALA A 136 14.58 -12.96 -2.08
C ALA A 136 15.50 -11.85 -1.54
N GLY A 137 16.81 -11.92 -1.82
CA GLY A 137 17.78 -10.89 -1.43
C GLY A 137 17.63 -9.55 -2.16
N ASP A 138 16.97 -9.54 -3.32
CA ASP A 138 16.75 -8.34 -4.13
C ASP A 138 15.35 -7.73 -3.91
N ALA A 139 14.48 -8.41 -3.15
CA ALA A 139 13.06 -8.07 -3.02
C ALA A 139 12.83 -6.64 -2.51
N ASP A 140 13.63 -6.16 -1.57
CA ASP A 140 13.51 -4.82 -1.00
C ASP A 140 13.66 -3.73 -2.07
N GLY A 141 14.46 -3.96 -3.12
CA GLY A 141 14.63 -3.03 -4.23
C GLY A 141 13.38 -2.87 -5.12
N TYR A 142 12.34 -3.67 -4.90
CA TYR A 142 11.06 -3.62 -5.60
C TYR A 142 9.95 -2.94 -4.78
N ILE A 143 10.20 -2.68 -3.49
CA ILE A 143 9.23 -2.06 -2.58
C ILE A 143 9.30 -0.54 -2.75
N ALA A 144 8.18 0.07 -3.13
CA ALA A 144 8.02 1.53 -3.15
C ALA A 144 7.80 2.11 -1.76
N GLY A 145 7.07 1.38 -0.91
CA GLY A 145 6.75 1.83 0.44
C GLY A 145 5.88 0.84 1.18
N TYR A 146 5.46 1.25 2.36
CA TYR A 146 4.66 0.47 3.30
C TYR A 146 3.39 1.24 3.66
N THR A 147 2.32 0.52 3.95
CA THR A 147 1.08 1.08 4.52
C THR A 147 0.46 0.10 5.50
N VAL A 148 -0.50 0.59 6.27
CA VAL A 148 -1.51 -0.19 6.98
C VAL A 148 -2.83 -0.13 6.23
#